data_AF-A0A519V0B1-F1
#
_entry.id   AF-A0A519V0B1-F1
#
_cell.length_a   1.000
_cell.length_b   1.000
_cell.length_c   1.000
_cell.angle_alpha   90.00
_cell.angle_beta   90.00
_cell.angle_gamma   90.00
#
_symmetry.space_group_name_H-M   'P 1'
#
loop_
_entity.id
_entity.type
_entity.pdbx_description
1 polymer ?
#
loop_
_entity_poly.entity_id
_entity_poly.type
_entity_poly.pdbx_seq_one_letter_code
_entity_poly.pdbx_strand_id
1 'polypeptide(L)'
;MKKLLLSFSILSLFLFSNNVLAQEKIDLSKFVGAWEFVKQPLPADVPKQPFLTTLKVFDEKGFCLQLKVSEQGTVIWQTAKIEVQEGGLLKENINYSISPN
;
A
#
# COMPACT_ATOMS: atom_id res chain seq x y z
N MET A 1 -9.71 -27.54 -47.29
CA MET A 1 -9.14 -26.29 -46.72
C MET A 1 -10.04 -25.59 -45.70
N LYS A 2 -11.35 -25.38 -45.94
CA LYS A 2 -12.24 -24.66 -44.99
C LYS A 2 -12.31 -25.23 -43.56
N LYS A 3 -12.27 -26.56 -43.38
CA LYS A 3 -12.30 -27.20 -42.04
C LYS A 3 -11.02 -26.98 -41.21
N LEU A 4 -9.88 -26.75 -41.87
CA LEU A 4 -8.58 -26.54 -41.22
C LEU A 4 -8.45 -25.10 -40.68
N LEU A 5 -9.00 -24.12 -41.41
CA LEU A 5 -9.06 -22.72 -40.98
C LEU A 5 -9.96 -22.55 -39.74
N LEU A 6 -11.10 -23.24 -39.71
CA LEU A 6 -12.04 -23.16 -38.58
C LEU A 6 -11.42 -23.71 -37.28
N SER A 7 -10.67 -24.81 -37.38
CA SER A 7 -9.98 -25.41 -36.23
C SER A 7 -8.82 -24.53 -35.73
N PHE A 8 -8.14 -23.83 -36.63
CA PHE A 8 -7.10 -22.87 -36.26
C PHE A 8 -7.67 -21.64 -35.53
N SER A 9 -8.82 -21.12 -35.96
CA SER A 9 -9.50 -19.98 -35.31
C SER A 9 -10.05 -20.31 -33.92
N ILE A 10 -10.53 -21.54 -33.72
CA ILE A 10 -11.00 -22.00 -32.40
C ILE A 10 -9.81 -22.15 -31.45
N LEU A 11 -8.70 -22.74 -31.93
CA LEU A 11 -7.50 -22.93 -31.12
C LEU A 11 -6.84 -21.59 -30.73
N SER A 12 -6.86 -20.59 -31.62
CA SER A 12 -6.36 -19.25 -31.28
C SER A 12 -7.23 -18.56 -30.24
N LEU A 13 -8.57 -18.73 -30.28
CA LEU A 13 -9.46 -18.17 -29.24
C LEU A 13 -9.15 -18.71 -27.84
N PHE A 14 -8.82 -20.01 -27.72
CA PHE A 14 -8.44 -20.62 -26.44
C PHE A 14 -7.08 -20.16 -25.91
N LEU A 15 -6.15 -19.76 -26.79
CA LEU A 15 -4.85 -19.23 -26.40
C LEU A 15 -4.92 -17.75 -25.97
N PHE A 16 -5.85 -16.96 -26.53
CA PHE A 16 -6.07 -15.58 -26.10
C PHE A 16 -6.88 -15.47 -24.80
N SER A 17 -7.81 -16.40 -24.53
CA SER A 17 -8.61 -16.36 -23.30
C SER A 17 -7.85 -16.73 -22.02
N ASN A 18 -6.76 -17.50 -22.14
CA ASN A 18 -5.98 -17.96 -20.98
C ASN A 18 -4.83 -17.01 -20.59
N ASN A 19 -4.64 -15.90 -21.31
CA ASN A 19 -3.67 -14.85 -20.97
C ASN A 19 -4.30 -13.72 -20.15
N VAL A 20 -5.36 -14.00 -19.38
CA VAL A 20 -5.66 -13.17 -18.21
C VAL A 20 -4.53 -13.45 -17.24
N LEU A 21 -3.51 -12.58 -17.28
CA LEU A 21 -2.43 -12.53 -16.31
C LEU A 21 -3.10 -12.71 -14.94
N ALA A 22 -2.76 -13.78 -14.22
CA ALA A 22 -3.18 -13.94 -12.83
C ALA A 22 -2.46 -12.84 -12.04
N GLN A 23 -3.00 -11.63 -12.10
CA GLN A 23 -2.49 -10.50 -11.35
C GLN A 23 -2.80 -10.82 -9.90
N GLU A 24 -1.75 -11.16 -9.16
CA GLU A 24 -1.87 -11.53 -7.76
C GLU A 24 -2.58 -10.40 -7.04
N LYS A 25 -3.83 -10.63 -6.62
CA LYS A 25 -4.64 -9.62 -5.96
C LYS A 25 -3.93 -9.24 -4.66
N ILE A 26 -3.40 -8.03 -4.60
CA ILE A 26 -2.80 -7.50 -3.39
C ILE A 26 -3.93 -7.35 -2.37
N ASP A 27 -3.78 -8.00 -1.22
CA ASP A 27 -4.73 -7.94 -0.13
C ASP A 27 -4.14 -7.16 1.06
N LEU A 28 -5.00 -6.89 2.05
CA LEU A 28 -4.63 -6.14 3.24
C LEU A 28 -3.56 -6.85 4.08
N SER A 29 -3.51 -8.19 4.04
CA SER A 29 -2.61 -8.99 4.88
C SER A 29 -1.15 -8.68 4.61
N LYS A 30 -0.82 -8.27 3.37
CA LYS A 30 0.54 -7.86 2.97
C LYS A 30 1.02 -6.57 3.65
N PHE A 31 0.12 -5.78 4.24
CA PHE A 31 0.44 -4.51 4.88
C PHE A 31 0.40 -4.57 6.42
N VAL A 32 -0.19 -5.63 7.00
CA VAL A 32 -0.31 -5.79 8.46
C VAL A 32 1.06 -5.77 9.10
N GLY A 33 1.21 -4.96 10.15
CA GLY A 33 2.47 -4.78 10.86
C GLY A 33 2.88 -3.32 11.00
N ALA A 34 4.11 -3.10 11.45
CA ALA A 34 4.68 -1.78 11.67
C ALA A 34 5.69 -1.45 10.56
N TRP A 35 5.50 -0.28 9.96
CA TRP A 35 6.34 0.26 8.90
C TRP A 35 6.99 1.54 9.38
N GLU A 36 8.27 1.70 9.10
CA GLU A 36 9.02 2.90 9.43
C GLU A 36 9.25 3.77 8.20
N PHE A 37 9.03 5.08 8.34
CA PHE A 37 9.41 6.04 7.31
C PHE A 37 10.93 6.19 7.31
N VAL A 38 11.57 5.58 6.32
CA VAL A 38 13.01 5.74 6.09
C VAL A 38 13.29 7.17 5.64
N LYS A 39 13.96 7.94 6.50
CA LYS A 39 14.45 9.28 6.16
C LYS A 39 15.82 9.16 5.48
N GLN A 40 16.03 9.95 4.43
CA GLN A 40 17.37 10.15 3.92
C GLN A 40 18.20 10.94 4.95
N PRO A 41 19.51 10.66 5.07
CA PRO A 41 20.38 11.42 5.97
C PRO A 41 20.36 12.90 5.56
N LEU A 42 20.01 13.77 6.51
CA LEU A 42 20.01 15.21 6.29
C LEU A 42 21.44 15.76 6.38
N PRO A 43 21.79 16.82 5.62
CA PRO A 43 23.01 17.57 5.82
C PRO A 43 23.13 18.09 7.26
N ALA A 44 24.37 18.23 7.76
CA ALA A 44 24.64 18.63 9.14
C ALA A 44 24.05 20.00 9.53
N ASP A 45 23.81 20.87 8.55
CA ASP A 45 23.33 22.24 8.74
C ASP A 45 21.79 22.34 8.87
N VAL A 46 21.06 21.23 8.71
CA VAL A 46 19.59 21.23 8.79
C VAL A 46 19.16 21.19 10.26
N PRO A 47 18.23 22.06 10.70
CA PRO A 47 17.65 21.99 12.04
C PRO A 47 17.14 20.58 12.33
N LYS A 48 17.53 20.03 13.48
CA LYS A 48 17.02 18.73 13.93
C LYS A 48 15.51 18.79 14.03
N GLN A 49 14.84 17.86 13.35
CA GLN A 49 13.41 17.69 13.48
C GLN A 49 13.05 17.28 14.92
N PRO A 50 11.89 17.69 15.45
CA PRO A 50 11.46 17.32 16.80
C PRO A 50 11.16 15.82 16.94
N PHE A 51 11.06 15.10 15.83
CA PHE A 51 10.75 13.67 15.80
C PHE A 51 11.90 12.88 15.15
N LEU A 52 12.33 11.82 15.83
CA LEU A 52 13.33 10.87 15.34
C LEU A 52 12.80 10.15 14.11
N THR A 53 11.62 9.54 14.22
CA THR A 53 11.02 8.74 13.15
C THR A 53 9.49 8.83 13.12
N THR A 54 8.90 8.29 12.06
CA THR A 54 7.45 8.10 11.92
C THR A 54 7.18 6.63 11.67
N LEU A 55 6.26 6.05 12.44
CA LEU A 55 5.80 4.69 12.24
C LEU A 55 4.37 4.71 11.70
N LYS A 56 4.04 3.78 10.79
CA LYS A 56 2.66 3.44 10.42
C LYS A 56 2.40 1.99 10.81
N VAL A 57 1.37 1.78 11.63
CA VAL A 57 1.00 0.44 12.12
C VAL A 57 -0.36 0.09 11.55
N PHE A 58 -0.44 -1.01 10.81
CA PHE A 58 -1.66 -1.54 10.22
C PHE A 58 -2.09 -2.80 10.95
N ASP A 59 -3.37 -2.90 11.28
CA ASP A 59 -3.96 -4.12 11.82
C ASP A 59 -4.68 -4.96 10.76
N GLU A 60 -5.02 -6.19 11.11
CA GLU A 60 -5.74 -7.13 10.23
C GLU A 60 -7.14 -6.65 9.85
N LYS A 61 -7.69 -5.70 10.59
CA LYS A 61 -9.02 -5.13 10.34
C LYS A 61 -8.93 -3.96 9.37
N GLY A 62 -7.74 -3.47 9.03
CA GLY A 62 -7.51 -2.34 8.15
C GLY A 62 -7.56 -1.00 8.86
N PHE A 63 -7.36 -0.96 10.18
CA PHE A 63 -7.07 0.29 10.88
C PHE A 63 -5.57 0.60 10.79
N CYS A 64 -5.27 1.89 10.66
CA CYS A 64 -3.92 2.43 10.61
C CYS A 64 -3.74 3.45 11.73
N LEU A 65 -2.61 3.34 12.44
CA LEU A 65 -2.10 4.36 13.34
C LEU A 65 -0.81 4.94 12.76
N GLN A 66 -0.74 6.25 12.62
CA GLN A 66 0.52 6.94 12.35
C GLN A 66 1.05 7.53 13.66
N LEU A 67 2.29 7.18 13.99
CA LEU A 67 2.96 7.57 15.22
C LEU A 67 4.15 8.45 14.90
N LYS A 68 4.35 9.53 15.66
CA LYS A 68 5.59 10.31 15.67
C LYS A 68 6.37 9.94 16.93
N VAL A 69 7.61 9.50 16.75
CA VAL A 69 8.49 9.07 17.84
C VAL A 69 9.56 10.12 18.05
N SER A 70 9.75 10.56 19.28
CA SER A 70 10.83 11.45 19.72
C SER A 70 11.54 10.87 20.95
N GLU A 71 12.61 11.55 21.38
CA GLU A 71 13.32 11.18 22.62
C GLU A 71 12.42 11.32 23.87
N GLN A 72 11.38 12.14 23.81
CA GLN A 72 10.46 12.41 24.92
C GLN A 72 9.27 11.43 24.95
N GLY A 73 9.08 10.62 23.90
CA GLY A 73 8.00 9.65 23.82
C GLY A 73 7.38 9.55 22.43
N THR A 74 6.21 8.92 22.38
CA THR A 74 5.48 8.66 21.13
C THR A 74 4.11 9.33 21.17
N VAL A 75 3.74 10.00 20.09
CA VAL A 75 2.44 10.65 19.92
C VAL A 75 1.67 10.00 18.78
N ILE A 76 0.38 9.72 18.99
CA ILE A 76 -0.54 9.32 17.93
C ILE A 76 -0.83 10.55 17.08
N TRP A 77 -0.32 10.55 15.85
CA TRP A 77 -0.43 11.68 14.94
C TRP A 77 -1.68 11.62 14.07
N GLN A 78 -2.05 10.42 13.63
CA GLN A 78 -3.21 10.18 12.77
C GLN A 78 -3.77 8.79 13.02
N THR A 79 -5.09 8.65 12.90
CA THR A 79 -5.76 7.36 12.81
C THR A 79 -6.60 7.31 11.52
N ALA A 80 -6.61 6.17 10.84
CA ALA A 80 -7.32 6.01 9.57
C ALA A 80 -7.85 4.59 9.40
N LYS A 81 -8.84 4.43 8.51
CA LYS A 81 -9.24 3.16 7.93
C LYS A 81 -8.66 3.03 6.53
N ILE A 82 -8.06 1.88 6.22
CA ILE A 82 -7.40 1.63 4.95
C ILE A 82 -8.26 0.72 4.08
N GLU A 83 -8.36 1.08 2.80
CA GLU A 83 -8.99 0.29 1.75
C GLU A 83 -7.95 0.00 0.67
N VAL A 84 -7.74 -1.27 0.34
CA VAL A 84 -6.89 -1.67 -0.78
C VAL A 84 -7.69 -1.56 -2.07
N GLN A 85 -7.26 -0.67 -2.96
CA GLN A 85 -7.86 -0.46 -4.27
C GLN A 85 -7.21 -1.37 -5.32
N GLU A 86 -7.81 -1.39 -6.51
CA GLU A 86 -7.26 -2.07 -7.67
C GLU A 86 -5.83 -1.58 -7.97
N GLY A 87 -4.94 -2.52 -8.31
CA GLY A 87 -3.52 -2.23 -8.49
C GLY A 87 -2.71 -2.08 -7.19
N GLY A 88 -3.32 -2.31 -6.02
CA GLY A 88 -2.61 -2.29 -4.73
C GLY A 88 -2.42 -0.90 -4.12
N LEU A 89 -3.12 0.12 -4.66
CA LEU A 89 -3.14 1.45 -4.07
C LEU A 89 -3.87 1.42 -2.73
N LEU A 90 -3.31 2.05 -1.71
CA LEU A 90 -3.97 2.19 -0.41
C LEU A 90 -4.70 3.52 -0.36
N LYS A 91 -6.02 3.47 -0.11
CA LYS A 91 -6.82 4.64 0.22
C LYS A 91 -6.92 4.76 1.74
N GLU A 92 -6.58 5.93 2.28
CA GLU A 92 -6.68 6.23 3.70
C GLU A 92 -7.92 7.10 3.96
N ASN A 93 -8.90 6.54 4.67
CA ASN A 93 -10.02 7.28 5.21
C ASN A 93 -9.65 7.75 6.62
N ILE A 94 -9.23 9.01 6.74
CA ILE A 94 -8.72 9.59 7.99
C ILE A 94 -9.88 9.80 8.98
N ASN A 95 -9.74 9.25 10.18
CA ASN A 95 -10.69 9.44 11.28
C ASN A 95 -10.27 10.62 12.18
N TYR A 96 -8.96 10.78 12.37
CA TYR A 96 -8.36 11.82 13.20
C TYR A 96 -6.97 12.16 12.67
N SER A 97 -6.60 13.43 12.66
CA SER A 97 -5.24 13.89 12.36
C SER A 97 -4.92 15.13 13.19
N ILE A 98 -3.69 15.18 13.72
CA ILE A 98 -3.12 16.40 14.32
C ILE A 98 -2.72 17.41 13.24
N SER A 99 -2.39 16.95 12.03
CA SER A 99 -2.07 17.85 10.92
C SER A 99 -3.35 18.50 10.39
N PRO A 100 -3.40 19.83 10.21
CA PRO A 100 -4.46 20.44 9.43
C PRO A 100 -4.42 19.88 8.00
N ASN A 101 -5.60 19.58 7.47
CA ASN A 101 -5.81 19.16 6.08
C ASN A 101 -5.61 20.33 5.12
#